data_AF-A0A929JN64-F1
#
_entry.id   AF-A0A929JN64-F1
#
_cell.length_a   1.000
_cell.length_b   1.000
_cell.length_c   1.000
_cell.angle_alpha   90.00
_cell.angle_beta   90.00
_cell.angle_gamma   90.00
#
_symmetry.space_group_name_H-M   'P 1'
#
loop_
_entity.id
_entity.type
_entity.pdbx_description
1 polymer ?
#
loop_
_entity_poly.entity_id
_entity_poly.type
_entity_poly.pdbx_seq_one_letter_code
_entity_poly.pdbx_strand_id
1 'polypeptide(L)'
;MIVDTENYRQRKEESLKGLALKMGEQAKRTKKTVTIDSVNPHDRRIIHLALKGDSQVQTKSDGEGLFKKVHIIPNKKKADEEENS
;
A
#
# COMPACT_ATOMS: atom_id res chain seq x y z
N MET A 1 -20.51 4.94 -27.91
CA MET A 1 -20.50 3.96 -26.81
C MET A 1 -19.28 4.26 -25.94
N ILE A 2 -19.42 5.21 -25.01
CA ILE A 2 -18.37 5.65 -24.06
C ILE A 2 -19.02 5.53 -22.69
N VAL A 3 -19.26 4.30 -22.27
CA VAL A 3 -19.81 4.01 -20.94
C VAL A 3 -19.04 2.78 -20.48
N ASP A 4 -18.58 2.82 -19.23
CA ASP A 4 -17.94 1.73 -18.46
C ASP A 4 -16.42 1.69 -18.30
N THR A 5 -15.61 2.47 -19.02
CA THR A 5 -14.14 2.46 -18.79
C THR A 5 -13.67 3.33 -17.63
N GLU A 6 -14.30 4.50 -17.40
CA GLU A 6 -13.91 5.38 -16.28
C GLU A 6 -14.30 4.83 -14.92
N ASN A 7 -15.51 4.26 -14.80
CA ASN A 7 -16.02 3.72 -13.55
C ASN A 7 -15.22 2.48 -13.08
N TYR A 8 -14.76 1.65 -14.01
CA TYR A 8 -13.94 0.48 -13.69
C TYR A 8 -12.56 0.88 -13.16
N ARG A 9 -11.93 1.89 -13.78
CA ARG A 9 -10.62 2.39 -13.34
C ARG A 9 -10.71 2.98 -11.93
N GLN A 10 -11.67 3.87 -11.67
CA GLN A 10 -11.87 4.44 -10.33
C GLN A 10 -12.09 3.38 -9.25
N ARG A 11 -13.00 2.43 -9.49
CA ARG A 11 -13.26 1.34 -8.52
C ARG A 11 -12.01 0.51 -8.24
N LYS A 12 -11.19 0.28 -9.26
CA LYS A 12 -9.93 -0.45 -9.11
C LYS A 12 -8.93 0.35 -8.26
N GLU A 13 -8.80 1.66 -8.48
CA GLU A 13 -7.92 2.51 -7.67
C GLU A 13 -8.37 2.56 -6.21
N GLU A 14 -9.66 2.75 -5.95
CA GLU A 14 -10.22 2.74 -4.60
C GLU A 14 -9.98 1.41 -3.89
N SER A 15 -10.18 0.29 -4.61
CA SER A 15 -9.93 -1.05 -4.07
C SER A 15 -8.45 -1.24 -3.70
N LEU A 16 -7.54 -0.80 -4.56
CA LEU A 16 -6.09 -0.87 -4.30
C LEU A 16 -5.67 0.02 -3.13
N LYS A 17 -6.24 1.22 -3.03
CA LYS A 17 -6.01 2.14 -1.92
C LYS A 17 -6.50 1.53 -0.60
N GLY A 18 -7.70 0.95 -0.58
CA GLY A 18 -8.25 0.26 0.58
C GLY A 18 -7.40 -0.95 1.00
N LEU A 19 -6.93 -1.74 0.03
CA LEU A 19 -6.01 -2.85 0.28
C LEU A 19 -4.70 -2.36 0.89
N ALA A 20 -4.10 -1.31 0.34
CA ALA A 20 -2.85 -0.73 0.83
C ALA A 20 -2.99 -0.28 2.29
N LEU A 21 -4.04 0.49 2.60
CA LEU A 21 -4.32 0.95 3.96
C LEU A 21 -4.52 -0.22 4.93
N LYS A 22 -5.34 -1.22 4.55
CA LYS A 22 -5.57 -2.41 5.39
C LYS A 22 -4.28 -3.18 5.67
N MET A 23 -3.40 -3.32 4.68
CA MET A 23 -2.11 -3.98 4.82
C MET A 23 -1.12 -3.16 5.64
N GLY A 24 -1.17 -1.83 5.52
CA GLY A 24 -0.42 -0.89 6.37
C GLY A 24 -0.82 -1.03 7.83
N GLU A 25 -2.12 -0.97 8.14
CA GLU A 25 -2.65 -1.21 9.50
C GLU A 25 -2.25 -2.58 10.04
N GLN A 26 -2.35 -3.63 9.22
CA GLN A 26 -1.90 -4.97 9.63
C GLN A 26 -0.40 -4.98 9.92
N ALA A 27 0.43 -4.32 9.10
CA ALA A 27 1.86 -4.22 9.33
C ALA A 27 2.16 -3.51 10.65
N LYS A 28 1.47 -2.39 10.94
CA LYS A 28 1.59 -1.64 12.20
C LYS A 28 1.24 -2.51 13.39
N ARG A 29 0.05 -3.11 13.39
CA ARG A 29 -0.45 -3.96 14.49
C ARG A 29 0.42 -5.19 14.73
N THR A 30 0.88 -5.84 13.67
CA THR A 30 1.72 -7.04 13.79
C THR A 30 3.19 -6.72 14.01
N LYS A 31 3.61 -5.45 13.84
CA LYS A 31 5.00 -5.00 13.80
C LYS A 31 5.89 -5.83 12.85
N LYS A 32 5.28 -6.41 11.82
CA LYS A 32 5.92 -7.28 10.82
C LYS A 32 5.75 -6.70 9.42
N THR A 33 6.75 -6.93 8.58
CA THR A 33 6.70 -6.51 7.17
C THR A 33 5.64 -7.31 6.43
N VAL A 34 4.70 -6.62 5.78
CA VAL A 34 3.71 -7.23 4.88
C VAL A 34 4.21 -7.11 3.45
N THR A 35 4.01 -8.13 2.61
CA THR A 35 4.38 -8.05 1.19
C THR A 35 3.13 -8.12 0.35
N ILE A 36 2.97 -7.16 -0.56
CA ILE A 36 1.94 -7.18 -1.60
C ILE A 36 2.64 -7.59 -2.90
N ASP A 37 2.17 -8.68 -3.49
CA ASP A 37 2.54 -9.05 -4.85
C ASP A 37 1.93 -8.00 -5.79
N SER A 38 2.75 -7.04 -6.24
CA SER A 38 2.24 -5.93 -7.03
C SER A 38 2.11 -6.35 -8.49
N VAL A 39 0.91 -6.19 -9.00
CA VAL A 39 0.61 -6.11 -10.43
C VAL A 39 1.00 -4.72 -10.95
N ASN A 40 1.29 -4.62 -12.26
CA ASN A 40 1.61 -3.46 -13.13
C ASN A 40 2.14 -2.13 -12.47
N PRO A 41 3.16 -1.46 -13.04
CA PRO A 41 3.64 -0.14 -12.61
C PRO A 41 2.62 0.88 -12.09
N HIS A 42 1.42 0.95 -12.69
CA HIS A 42 0.34 1.84 -12.26
C HIS A 42 -0.18 1.52 -10.85
N ASP A 43 -0.50 0.26 -10.58
CA ASP A 43 -1.08 -0.17 -9.30
C ASP A 43 -0.07 0.03 -8.16
N ARG A 44 1.22 -0.23 -8.43
CA ARG A 44 2.31 0.08 -7.50
C ARG A 44 2.34 1.56 -7.10
N ARG A 45 2.14 2.46 -8.06
CA ARG A 45 2.12 3.91 -7.80
C ARG A 45 0.96 4.28 -6.88
N ILE A 46 -0.21 3.68 -7.05
CA ILE A 46 -1.37 3.91 -6.18
C ILE A 46 -1.05 3.46 -4.75
N ILE A 47 -0.48 2.27 -4.57
CA ILE A 47 -0.11 1.75 -3.22
C ILE A 47 0.91 2.67 -2.53
N HIS A 48 1.96 3.08 -3.25
CA HIS A 48 2.95 4.01 -2.71
C HIS A 48 2.32 5.35 -2.32
N LEU A 49 1.46 5.92 -3.17
CA LEU A 49 0.80 7.20 -2.87
C LEU A 49 -0.18 7.09 -1.71
N ALA A 50 -0.91 5.98 -1.61
CA ALA A 50 -1.87 5.73 -0.53
C ALA A 50 -1.18 5.70 0.85
N LEU A 51 0.03 5.14 0.92
CA LEU A 51 0.78 4.97 2.17
C LEU A 51 1.83 6.05 2.41
N LYS A 52 2.14 6.91 1.43
CA LYS A 52 3.12 8.00 1.58
C LYS A 52 2.76 8.99 2.68
N GLY A 53 1.47 9.14 2.99
CA GLY A 53 0.99 10.02 4.06
C GLY A 53 1.10 9.43 5.46
N ASP A 54 1.31 8.12 5.59
CA ASP A 54 1.40 7.45 6.88
C ASP A 54 2.88 7.35 7.28
N SER A 55 3.26 8.04 8.37
CA SER A 55 4.66 8.05 8.83
C SER A 55 5.03 6.84 9.69
N GLN A 56 4.03 6.05 10.11
CA GLN A 56 4.20 4.81 10.86
C GLN A 56 4.49 3.61 9.95
N VAL A 57 4.37 3.75 8.63
CA VAL A 57 4.75 2.72 7.67
C VAL A 57 5.64 3.28 6.57
N GLN A 58 6.48 2.43 6.02
CA GLN A 58 7.34 2.72 4.90
C GLN A 58 7.12 1.67 3.82
N THR A 59 6.97 2.12 2.58
CA THR A 59 6.84 1.22 1.44
C THR A 59 8.15 1.13 0.68
N LYS A 60 8.63 -0.09 0.40
CA LYS A 60 9.79 -0.33 -0.46
C LYS A 60 9.42 -1.29 -1.58
N SER A 61 9.75 -0.99 -2.84
CA SER A 61 9.60 -1.97 -3.92
C SER A 61 10.90 -2.75 -4.12
N ASP A 62 10.85 -4.07 -4.07
CA ASP A 62 12.01 -4.95 -4.27
C ASP A 62 11.67 -6.10 -5.25
N GLY A 63 12.68 -6.59 -5.97
CA GLY A 63 12.57 -7.68 -6.95
C GLY A 63 13.06 -7.38 -8.37
N GLU A 64 13.60 -8.41 -9.03
CA GLU A 64 14.06 -8.42 -10.43
C GLU A 64 12.95 -8.94 -11.37
N GLY A 65 12.74 -8.28 -12.52
CA GLY A 65 11.77 -8.69 -13.54
C GLY A 65 10.43 -7.94 -13.55
N LEU A 66 9.44 -8.48 -14.28
CA LEU A 66 8.13 -7.87 -14.60
C LEU A 66 7.14 -7.78 -13.43
N PHE A 67 7.37 -8.53 -12.34
CA PHE A 67 6.47 -8.62 -11.19
C PHE A 67 7.17 -8.18 -9.90
N LYS A 68 7.38 -6.86 -9.76
CA LYS A 68 8.00 -6.28 -8.57
C LYS A 68 7.07 -6.42 -7.37
N LYS A 69 7.63 -6.73 -6.19
CA LYS A 69 6.85 -6.78 -4.95
C LYS A 69 6.94 -5.46 -4.20
N VAL A 70 5.90 -5.12 -3.43
CA VAL A 70 5.90 -3.96 -2.55
C VAL A 70 5.90 -4.43 -1.10
N HIS A 71 6.91 -4.00 -0.35
CA HIS A 71 7.10 -4.28 1.06
C HIS A 71 6.54 -3.13 1.91
N ILE A 72 5.52 -3.52 2.65
CA ILE A 72 4.87 -3.03 3.87
C ILE A 72 5.71 -2.92 5.14
N ILE A 73 6.65 -2.00 5.30
CA ILE A 73 7.54 -2.01 6.48
C ILE A 73 6.98 -1.11 7.59
N PRO A 74 6.56 -1.64 8.75
CA PRO A 74 6.11 -0.80 9.86
C PRO A 74 7.29 -0.16 10.58
N ASN A 75 7.17 1.12 10.90
CA ASN A 75 8.15 1.89 11.66
C ASN A 75 7.88 1.74 13.16
N LYS A 76 8.67 0.89 13.82
CA LYS A 76 8.51 0.59 15.26
C LYS A 76 8.61 1.81 16.17
N LYS A 77 9.38 2.84 15.81
CA LYS A 77 9.56 4.01 16.68
C LYS A 77 8.33 4.91 16.75
N LYS A 78 7.57 5.04 15.66
CA LYS A 78 6.42 5.95 15.57
C LYS A 78 5.07 5.31 15.92
N ALA A 79 4.98 3.98 15.85
CA ALA A 79 3.77 3.26 16.25
C ALA A 79 3.46 3.44 17.74
N ASP A 80 4.50 3.41 18.57
CA ASP A 80 4.36 3.49 20.03
C ASP A 80 4.07 4.93 20.53
N GLU A 81 4.30 5.96 19.70
CA GLU A 81 4.04 7.37 20.05
C GLU A 81 2.56 7.78 19.83
N GLU A 82 1.89 7.22 18.82
CA GLU A 82 0.46 7.50 18.55
C GLU A 82 -0.50 6.67 19.42
N GLU A 83 -0.12 5.46 19.86
CA GLU A 83 -0.95 4.63 20.75
C GLU A 83 -1.00 5.18 22.19
N ASN A 84 -0.10 6.11 22.53
CA ASN A 84 -0.01 6.78 23.83
C ASN A 84 -0.51 8.24 23.82
N SER A 85 -1.17 8.70 22.74
CA SER A 85 -1.73 10.05 22.61
C SER A 85 -3.26 10.07 22.65
#